data_AF-A0A5N0IRF5-F1
#
_entry.id   AF-A0A5N0IRF5-F1
#
_cell.length_a   1.000
_cell.length_b   1.000
_cell.length_c   1.000
_cell.angle_alpha   90.00
_cell.angle_beta   90.00
_cell.angle_gamma   90.00
#
_symmetry.space_group_name_H-M   'P 1'
#
loop_
_entity.id
_entity.type
_entity.pdbx_description
1 polymer ?
#
loop_
_entity_poly.entity_id
_entity_poly.type
_entity_poly.pdbx_seq_one_letter_code
_entity_poly.pdbx_strand_id
1 'polypeptide(L)'
;MREPGTRPQTLALREIRHAISTVAVPHHEPPRVVRRRRVVVAIVLVLGAVLLGQALTRHPGEPSFYWLASALALVWMIGAFASGPLHLGGLRWRGRNQRPVITGTTVGLLLAGIFVAGGAIAKEIPVIRDLIVRVLQFADRGSWRLTLAVALLGAVAEELFYRGALYSALGRHYPALVSTVLYVAATMASGNPILGFAALVLGTVCAVERRATGGVLAPVLTHFVWSLVLVLALPPVFGF
;
A
#
# COMPACT_ATOMS: atom_id res chain seq x y z
N MET A 1 -7.91 22.30 -44.43
CA MET A 1 -8.16 22.92 -43.11
C MET A 1 -8.23 21.79 -42.09
N ARG A 2 -7.25 21.66 -41.18
CA ARG A 2 -7.21 20.60 -40.16
C ARG A 2 -8.01 21.05 -38.95
N GLU A 3 -9.00 20.27 -38.52
CA GLU A 3 -9.70 20.54 -37.26
C GLU A 3 -8.80 20.25 -36.04
N PRO A 4 -8.81 21.10 -35.00
CA PRO A 4 -8.01 20.90 -33.79
C PRO A 4 -8.73 20.00 -32.77
N GLY A 5 -8.08 18.88 -32.42
CA GLY A 5 -7.86 18.45 -31.04
C GLY A 5 -9.03 18.22 -30.07
N THR A 6 -9.79 17.14 -30.23
CA THR A 6 -10.68 16.59 -29.17
C THR A 6 -10.45 15.09 -28.87
N ARG A 7 -9.29 14.53 -29.23
CA ARG A 7 -8.97 13.09 -29.15
C ARG A 7 -8.12 12.55 -27.97
N PRO A 8 -7.48 13.33 -27.05
CA PRO A 8 -6.66 12.72 -25.99
C PRO A 8 -7.45 12.14 -24.81
N GLN A 9 -8.50 12.84 -24.35
CA GLN A 9 -9.19 12.52 -23.09
C GLN A 9 -9.99 11.21 -23.15
N THR A 10 -10.57 10.89 -24.31
CA THR A 10 -11.35 9.65 -24.52
C THR A 10 -10.48 8.40 -24.54
N LEU A 11 -9.19 8.53 -24.88
CA LEU A 11 -8.23 7.44 -24.92
C LEU A 11 -7.68 7.12 -23.53
N ALA A 12 -7.33 8.16 -22.75
CA ALA A 12 -6.88 8.00 -21.36
C ALA A 12 -7.95 7.39 -20.45
N LEU A 13 -9.21 7.84 -20.56
CA LEU A 13 -10.33 7.27 -19.80
C LEU A 13 -10.59 5.80 -20.17
N ARG A 14 -10.42 5.44 -21.44
CA ARG A 14 -10.54 4.05 -21.90
C ARG A 14 -9.38 3.19 -21.39
N GLU A 15 -8.16 3.71 -21.37
CA GLU A 15 -6.99 3.00 -20.82
C GLU A 15 -7.11 2.79 -19.30
N ILE A 16 -7.55 3.81 -18.55
CA ILE A 16 -7.84 3.70 -17.12
C ILE A 16 -8.93 2.67 -16.87
N ARG A 17 -10.05 2.75 -17.61
CA ARG A 17 -11.15 1.78 -17.50
C ARG A 17 -10.67 0.36 -17.83
N HIS A 18 -9.86 0.21 -18.87
CA HIS A 18 -9.29 -1.08 -19.26
C HIS A 18 -8.38 -1.62 -18.16
N ALA A 19 -7.46 -0.83 -17.63
CA ALA A 19 -6.56 -1.20 -16.53
C ALA A 19 -7.34 -1.63 -15.30
N ILE A 20 -8.39 -0.90 -14.93
CA ILE A 20 -9.28 -1.26 -13.81
C ILE A 20 -9.99 -2.59 -14.11
N SER A 21 -10.51 -2.80 -15.31
CA SER A 21 -11.25 -4.01 -15.67
C SER A 21 -10.37 -5.26 -15.91
N THR A 22 -9.06 -5.07 -16.08
CA THR A 22 -8.14 -6.16 -16.39
C THR A 22 -7.99 -7.09 -15.19
N VAL A 23 -8.16 -8.39 -15.44
CA VAL A 23 -7.94 -9.45 -14.46
C VAL A 23 -6.84 -10.36 -15.00
N ALA A 24 -5.68 -10.34 -14.36
CA ALA A 24 -4.60 -11.24 -14.70
C ALA A 24 -5.00 -12.71 -14.44
N VAL A 25 -4.51 -13.61 -15.28
CA VAL A 25 -4.81 -15.05 -15.19
C VAL A 25 -4.34 -15.57 -13.82
N PRO A 26 -5.23 -16.18 -13.01
CA PRO A 26 -4.84 -16.74 -11.72
C PRO A 26 -3.85 -17.91 -11.89
N HIS A 27 -2.84 -17.96 -11.02
CA HIS A 27 -1.98 -19.14 -10.93
C HIS A 27 -2.74 -20.28 -10.23
N HIS A 28 -2.70 -21.47 -10.82
CA HIS A 28 -3.32 -22.65 -10.23
C HIS A 28 -2.36 -23.29 -9.22
N GLU A 29 -2.73 -23.28 -7.95
CA GLU A 29 -1.94 -23.87 -6.86
C GLU A 29 -2.65 -25.11 -6.29
N PRO A 30 -1.89 -26.15 -5.87
CA PRO A 30 -2.48 -27.33 -5.23
C PRO A 30 -3.26 -26.99 -3.95
N PRO A 31 -4.36 -27.69 -3.63
CA PRO A 31 -5.18 -27.40 -2.45
C PRO A 31 -4.40 -27.38 -1.12
N ARG A 32 -3.37 -28.22 -0.99
CA ARG A 32 -2.48 -28.25 0.19
C ARG A 32 -1.69 -26.95 0.37
N VAL A 33 -1.22 -26.35 -0.73
CA VAL A 33 -0.51 -25.06 -0.72
C VAL A 33 -1.47 -23.95 -0.32
N VAL A 34 -2.68 -23.92 -0.89
CA VAL A 34 -3.72 -22.94 -0.54
C VAL A 34 -4.08 -23.00 0.94
N ARG A 35 -4.26 -24.21 1.50
CA ARG A 35 -4.54 -24.37 2.94
C ARG A 35 -3.40 -23.84 3.81
N ARG A 36 -2.15 -24.20 3.49
CA ARG A 36 -0.96 -23.68 4.19
C ARG A 36 -0.91 -22.15 4.14
N ARG A 37 -1.15 -21.55 2.96
CA ARG A 37 -1.19 -20.10 2.79
C ARG A 37 -2.21 -19.45 3.72
N ARG A 38 -3.43 -19.97 3.76
CA ARG A 38 -4.49 -19.42 4.63
C ARG A 38 -4.12 -19.46 6.10
N VAL A 39 -3.53 -20.55 6.58
CA VAL A 39 -3.09 -20.68 7.98
C VAL A 39 -1.97 -19.69 8.28
N VAL A 40 -0.92 -19.65 7.46
CA VAL A 40 0.21 -18.71 7.65
C VAL A 40 -0.27 -17.27 7.63
N VAL A 41 -1.07 -16.89 6.63
CA VAL A 41 -1.60 -15.54 6.49
C VAL A 41 -2.48 -15.16 7.67
N ALA A 42 -3.36 -16.04 8.15
CA ALA A 42 -4.21 -15.75 9.30
C ALA A 42 -3.38 -15.47 10.57
N ILE A 43 -2.38 -16.31 10.86
CA ILE A 43 -1.49 -16.13 12.01
C ILE A 43 -0.71 -14.81 11.89
N VAL A 44 -0.10 -14.57 10.74
CA VAL A 44 0.72 -13.37 10.49
C VAL A 44 -0.13 -12.11 10.54
N LEU A 45 -1.37 -12.13 10.02
CA LEU A 45 -2.29 -11.00 10.08
C LEU A 45 -2.58 -10.58 11.52
N VAL A 46 -2.85 -11.54 12.40
CA VAL A 46 -3.09 -11.25 13.82
C VAL A 46 -1.83 -10.69 14.47
N LEU A 47 -0.68 -11.35 14.29
CA LEU A 47 0.60 -10.88 14.87
C LEU A 47 0.96 -9.48 14.39
N GLY A 48 0.82 -9.21 13.10
CA GLY A 48 1.12 -7.91 12.52
C GLY A 48 0.15 -6.82 12.97
N ALA A 49 -1.16 -7.12 13.12
CA ALA A 49 -2.11 -6.17 13.67
C ALA A 49 -1.78 -5.79 15.12
N VAL A 50 -1.40 -6.77 15.96
CA VAL A 50 -0.95 -6.51 17.34
C VAL A 50 0.31 -5.66 17.37
N LEU A 51 1.33 -6.02 16.57
CA LEU A 51 2.58 -5.26 16.49
C LEU A 51 2.37 -3.83 15.99
N LEU A 52 1.50 -3.62 14.99
CA LEU A 52 1.17 -2.30 14.48
C LEU A 52 0.48 -1.43 15.54
N GLY A 53 -0.50 -1.99 16.26
CA GLY A 53 -1.14 -1.31 17.38
C GLY A 53 -0.13 -0.92 18.46
N GLN A 54 0.75 -1.86 18.85
CA GLN A 54 1.80 -1.61 19.84
C GLN A 54 2.86 -0.59 19.39
N ALA A 55 3.17 -0.52 18.10
CA ALA A 55 4.14 0.42 17.55
C ALA A 55 3.62 1.86 17.61
N LEU A 56 2.34 2.07 17.28
CA LEU A 56 1.75 3.40 17.21
C LEU A 56 1.18 3.92 18.53
N THR A 57 1.20 3.10 19.59
CA THR A 57 1.04 3.56 20.97
C THR A 57 2.33 4.11 21.59
N ARG A 58 3.49 3.97 20.92
CA ARG A 58 4.78 4.49 21.43
C ARG A 58 4.89 5.99 21.25
N HIS A 59 5.66 6.65 22.10
CA HIS A 59 5.91 8.07 21.92
C HIS A 59 6.80 8.29 20.70
N PRO A 60 6.50 9.28 19.87
CA PRO A 60 7.36 9.66 18.75
C PRO A 60 8.80 9.93 19.19
N GLY A 61 9.77 9.31 18.51
CA GLY A 61 11.21 9.41 18.80
C GLY A 61 11.77 8.34 19.75
N GLU A 62 10.94 7.49 20.34
CA GLU A 62 11.43 6.36 21.15
C GLU A 62 12.13 5.30 20.29
N PRO A 63 13.25 4.71 20.75
CA PRO A 63 13.89 3.57 20.08
C PRO A 63 12.95 2.37 19.88
N SER A 64 12.00 2.19 20.81
CA SER A 64 11.02 1.10 20.80
C SER A 64 10.15 1.11 19.53
N PHE A 65 9.83 2.30 19.00
CA PHE A 65 9.08 2.46 17.76
C PHE A 65 9.82 1.85 16.56
N TYR A 66 11.11 2.17 16.39
CA TYR A 66 11.89 1.66 15.26
C TYR A 66 12.05 0.14 15.30
N TRP A 67 12.24 -0.43 16.49
CA TRP A 67 12.29 -1.89 16.67
C TRP A 67 10.96 -2.55 16.34
N LEU A 68 9.84 -2.02 16.83
CA LEU A 68 8.51 -2.55 16.56
C LEU A 68 8.11 -2.41 15.08
N ALA A 69 8.39 -1.27 14.46
CA ALA A 69 8.13 -1.04 13.03
C ALA A 69 8.98 -1.99 12.15
N SER A 70 10.25 -2.19 12.51
CA SER A 70 11.12 -3.14 11.81
C SER A 70 10.67 -4.58 12.01
N ALA A 71 10.30 -4.96 13.24
CA ALA A 71 9.77 -6.29 13.54
C ALA A 71 8.46 -6.56 12.81
N LEU A 72 7.56 -5.57 12.73
CA LEU A 72 6.34 -5.63 11.95
C LEU A 72 6.64 -5.89 10.48
N ALA A 73 7.57 -5.15 9.88
CA ALA A 73 7.96 -5.37 8.49
C ALA A 73 8.57 -6.77 8.27
N LEU A 74 9.40 -7.26 9.20
CA LEU A 74 9.93 -8.62 9.15
C LEU A 74 8.81 -9.68 9.23
N VAL A 75 7.83 -9.50 10.12
CA VAL A 75 6.67 -10.40 10.25
C VAL A 75 5.88 -10.46 8.95
N TRP A 76 5.63 -9.31 8.31
CA TRP A 76 4.97 -9.28 7.00
C TRP A 76 5.78 -9.99 5.92
N MET A 77 7.09 -9.70 5.81
CA MET A 77 7.95 -10.32 4.80
C MET A 77 8.09 -11.83 5.00
N ILE A 78 8.38 -12.27 6.22
CA ILE A 78 8.51 -13.69 6.56
C ILE A 78 7.19 -14.40 6.28
N GLY A 79 6.06 -13.83 6.70
CA GLY A 79 4.75 -14.38 6.40
C GLY A 79 4.47 -14.47 4.90
N ALA A 80 4.90 -13.47 4.13
CA ALA A 80 4.72 -13.45 2.70
C ALA A 80 5.48 -14.61 2.01
N PHE A 81 6.77 -14.75 2.29
CA PHE A 81 7.62 -15.79 1.69
C PHE A 81 7.34 -17.19 2.25
N ALA A 82 6.98 -17.31 3.53
CA ALA A 82 6.60 -18.58 4.13
C ALA A 82 5.24 -19.10 3.60
N SER A 83 4.36 -18.22 3.12
CA SER A 83 3.07 -18.63 2.57
C SER A 83 3.22 -19.38 1.24
N GLY A 84 4.08 -18.92 0.33
CA GLY A 84 4.21 -19.45 -1.02
C GLY A 84 4.86 -18.46 -2.01
N PRO A 85 4.94 -18.81 -3.30
CA PRO A 85 5.62 -17.97 -4.29
C PRO A 85 4.92 -16.62 -4.49
N LEU A 86 5.73 -15.57 -4.60
CA LEU A 86 5.30 -14.22 -4.91
C LEU A 86 5.63 -13.90 -6.37
N HIS A 87 4.65 -13.39 -7.09
CA HIS A 87 4.78 -13.06 -8.51
C HIS A 87 4.94 -11.54 -8.65
N LEU A 88 5.91 -11.11 -9.46
CA LEU A 88 6.14 -9.69 -9.70
C LEU A 88 5.09 -9.06 -10.63
N GLY A 89 4.46 -9.88 -11.48
CA GLY A 89 3.44 -9.44 -12.43
C GLY A 89 4.03 -8.82 -13.69
N GLY A 90 3.16 -8.53 -14.65
CA GLY A 90 3.51 -7.94 -15.93
C GLY A 90 2.31 -7.26 -16.58
N LEU A 91 2.56 -6.23 -17.38
CA LEU A 91 1.56 -5.58 -18.22
C LEU A 91 1.94 -5.78 -19.69
N ARG A 92 0.95 -6.10 -20.55
CA ARG A 92 1.14 -6.01 -22.01
C ARG A 92 1.08 -4.55 -22.41
N TRP A 93 2.24 -3.93 -22.59
CA TRP A 93 2.37 -2.57 -23.12
C TRP A 93 2.93 -2.65 -24.54
N ARG A 94 2.20 -2.09 -25.52
CA ARG A 94 2.58 -2.11 -26.96
C ARG A 94 2.96 -3.52 -27.48
N GLY A 95 2.23 -4.55 -27.07
CA GLY A 95 2.46 -5.93 -27.53
C GLY A 95 3.61 -6.67 -26.85
N ARG A 96 4.38 -6.03 -25.95
CA ARG A 96 5.44 -6.68 -25.16
C ARG A 96 5.05 -6.78 -23.69
N ASN A 97 5.42 -7.88 -23.04
CA ASN A 97 5.26 -8.02 -21.59
C ASN A 97 6.35 -7.20 -20.89
N GLN A 98 5.97 -6.10 -20.24
CA GLN A 98 6.90 -5.25 -19.50
C GLN A 98 6.58 -5.28 -18.01
N ARG A 99 7.63 -5.13 -17.18
CA ARG A 99 7.45 -4.95 -15.75
C ARG A 99 6.76 -3.62 -15.48
N PRO A 100 5.75 -3.55 -14.60
CA PRO A 100 4.92 -2.37 -14.41
C PRO A 100 5.60 -1.29 -13.54
N VAL A 101 6.87 -0.98 -13.83
CA VAL A 101 7.68 -0.04 -13.05
C VAL A 101 7.17 1.38 -13.22
N ILE A 102 7.03 1.83 -14.47
CA ILE A 102 6.56 3.18 -14.78
C ILE A 102 5.14 3.38 -14.24
N THR A 103 4.27 2.38 -14.40
CA THR A 103 2.89 2.43 -13.92
C THR A 103 2.83 2.61 -12.40
N GLY A 104 3.46 1.71 -11.62
CA GLY A 104 3.43 1.81 -10.16
C GLY A 104 4.04 3.10 -9.64
N THR A 105 5.21 3.51 -10.15
CA THR A 105 5.84 4.78 -9.75
C THR A 105 4.96 5.99 -10.08
N THR A 106 4.34 6.03 -11.27
CA THR A 106 3.47 7.14 -11.68
C THR A 106 2.21 7.21 -10.82
N VAL A 107 1.57 6.06 -10.57
CA VAL A 107 0.38 5.98 -9.70
C VAL A 107 0.74 6.40 -8.27
N GLY A 108 1.88 5.96 -7.75
CA GLY A 108 2.41 6.38 -6.45
C GLY A 108 2.59 7.90 -6.35
N LEU A 109 3.21 8.54 -7.35
CA LEU A 109 3.39 10.00 -7.38
C LEU A 109 2.05 10.75 -7.45
N LEU A 110 1.13 10.31 -8.31
CA LEU A 110 -0.19 10.94 -8.45
C LEU A 110 -0.99 10.82 -7.15
N LEU A 111 -1.02 9.62 -6.56
CA LEU A 111 -1.72 9.37 -5.31
C LEU A 111 -1.11 10.19 -4.17
N ALA A 112 0.22 10.28 -4.10
CA ALA A 112 0.89 11.10 -3.11
C ALA A 112 0.54 12.59 -3.27
N GLY A 113 0.53 13.10 -4.50
CA GLY A 113 0.10 14.48 -4.78
C GLY A 113 -1.32 14.76 -4.32
N ILE A 114 -2.25 13.82 -4.54
CA ILE A 114 -3.63 13.90 -4.04
C ILE A 114 -3.66 13.95 -2.50
N PHE A 115 -2.87 13.11 -1.83
CA PHE A 115 -2.80 13.09 -0.37
C PHE A 115 -2.14 14.34 0.22
N VAL A 116 -1.10 14.89 -0.42
CA VAL A 116 -0.47 16.15 0.00
C VAL A 116 -1.45 17.31 -0.15
N ALA A 117 -2.13 17.42 -1.29
CA ALA A 117 -3.16 18.44 -1.51
C ALA A 117 -4.34 18.27 -0.52
N GLY A 118 -4.79 17.03 -0.33
CA GLY A 118 -5.83 16.70 0.64
C GLY A 118 -5.42 17.04 2.07
N GLY A 119 -4.16 16.78 2.45
CA GLY A 119 -3.59 17.16 3.74
C GLY A 119 -3.53 18.67 3.94
N ALA A 120 -3.16 19.42 2.90
CA ALA A 120 -3.16 20.88 2.91
C ALA A 120 -4.55 21.50 3.07
N ILE A 121 -5.62 20.79 2.69
CA ILE A 121 -7.01 21.19 2.97
C ILE A 121 -7.42 20.71 4.36
N ALA A 122 -7.11 19.46 4.70
CA ALA A 122 -7.49 18.82 5.95
C ALA A 122 -6.88 19.48 7.20
N LYS A 123 -5.72 20.15 7.04
CA LYS A 123 -5.10 20.92 8.13
C LYS A 123 -5.99 22.05 8.66
N GLU A 124 -6.94 22.55 7.86
CA GLU A 124 -7.87 23.61 8.26
C GLU A 124 -9.03 23.07 9.13
N ILE A 125 -9.18 21.74 9.24
CA ILE A 125 -10.22 21.09 10.04
C ILE A 125 -9.56 20.56 11.32
N PRO A 126 -9.76 21.19 12.50
CA PRO A 126 -8.98 20.87 13.70
C PRO A 126 -8.97 19.39 14.09
N VAL A 127 -10.15 18.74 14.05
CA VAL A 127 -10.28 17.31 14.40
C VAL A 127 -9.45 16.42 13.48
N ILE A 128 -9.40 16.72 12.19
CA ILE A 128 -8.63 15.93 11.21
C ILE A 128 -7.15 16.26 11.29
N ARG A 129 -6.81 17.55 11.41
CA ARG A 129 -5.44 18.03 11.61
C ARG A 129 -4.78 17.33 12.78
N ASP A 130 -5.45 17.25 13.93
CA ASP A 130 -4.90 16.66 15.14
C ASP A 130 -4.65 15.14 14.98
N LEU A 131 -5.45 14.45 14.14
CA LEU A 131 -5.21 13.06 13.79
C LEU A 131 -3.99 12.89 12.87
N ILE A 132 -3.80 13.79 11.90
CA ILE A 132 -2.66 13.77 10.98
C ILE A 132 -1.36 14.11 11.75
N VAL A 133 -1.40 15.14 12.59
CA VAL A 133 -0.27 15.58 13.42
C VAL A 133 0.27 14.44 14.29
N ARG A 134 -0.60 13.64 14.91
CA ARG A 134 -0.17 12.46 15.71
C ARG A 134 0.68 11.47 14.91
N VAL A 135 0.44 11.35 13.61
CA VAL A 135 1.25 10.48 12.73
C VAL A 135 2.53 11.18 12.32
N LEU A 136 2.44 12.44 11.91
CA LEU A 136 3.59 13.21 11.42
C LEU A 136 4.66 13.45 12.50
N GLN A 137 4.26 13.47 13.76
CA GLN A 137 5.20 13.54 14.88
C GLN A 137 6.21 12.39 14.87
N PHE A 138 5.91 11.20 14.34
CA PHE A 138 6.90 10.11 14.20
C PHE A 138 7.99 10.41 13.17
N ALA A 139 7.71 11.27 12.18
CA ALA A 139 8.69 11.70 11.19
C ALA A 139 9.55 12.86 11.70
N ASP A 140 8.97 13.73 12.53
CA ASP A 140 9.64 14.89 13.15
C ASP A 140 10.49 14.50 14.37
N ARG A 141 9.89 13.80 15.33
CA ARG A 141 10.51 13.44 16.60
C ARG A 141 11.36 12.19 16.42
N GLY A 142 12.69 12.36 16.53
CA GLY A 142 13.67 11.30 16.40
C GLY A 142 14.51 11.44 15.12
N SER A 143 14.89 10.31 14.52
CA SER A 143 15.64 10.33 13.26
C SER A 143 14.67 10.20 12.09
N TRP A 144 14.44 11.31 11.37
CA TRP A 144 13.64 11.31 10.15
C TRP A 144 14.13 10.29 9.12
N ARG A 145 15.46 10.01 9.09
CA ARG A 145 16.06 8.99 8.23
C ARG A 145 15.66 7.57 8.64
N LEU A 146 15.63 7.28 9.94
CA LEU A 146 15.17 5.99 10.44
C LEU A 146 13.67 5.84 10.22
N THR A 147 12.87 6.88 10.47
CA THR A 147 11.42 6.86 10.22
C THR A 147 11.15 6.61 8.74
N LEU A 148 11.85 7.31 7.84
CA LEU A 148 11.77 7.07 6.41
C LEU A 148 12.16 5.63 6.06
N ALA A 149 13.28 5.14 6.58
CA ALA A 149 13.74 3.78 6.30
C ALA A 149 12.72 2.71 6.73
N VAL A 150 12.17 2.80 7.94
CA VAL A 150 11.16 1.83 8.42
C VAL A 150 9.83 1.98 7.68
N ALA A 151 9.43 3.20 7.30
CA ALA A 151 8.22 3.42 6.50
C ALA A 151 8.35 2.84 5.09
N LEU A 152 9.49 3.01 4.44
CA LEU A 152 9.77 2.45 3.11
C LEU A 152 9.87 0.91 3.16
N LEU A 153 10.53 0.37 4.18
CA LEU A 153 10.59 -1.08 4.40
C LEU A 153 9.18 -1.64 4.68
N GLY A 154 8.39 -0.93 5.49
CA GLY A 154 6.99 -1.24 5.77
C GLY A 154 6.15 -1.26 4.49
N ALA A 155 6.27 -0.26 3.62
CA ALA A 155 5.56 -0.19 2.35
C ALA A 155 5.82 -1.42 1.45
N VAL A 156 7.09 -1.84 1.35
CA VAL A 156 7.44 -3.06 0.62
C VAL A 156 6.82 -4.29 1.29
N ALA A 157 7.05 -4.44 2.60
CA ALA A 157 6.62 -5.60 3.36
C ALA A 157 5.10 -5.80 3.36
N GLU A 158 4.35 -4.71 3.53
CA GLU A 158 2.88 -4.72 3.48
C GLU A 158 2.38 -5.19 2.12
N GLU A 159 2.93 -4.70 1.01
CA GLU A 159 2.45 -5.13 -0.31
C GLU A 159 2.83 -6.58 -0.65
N LEU A 160 4.00 -7.06 -0.18
CA LEU A 160 4.35 -8.47 -0.26
C LEU A 160 3.35 -9.35 0.50
N PHE A 161 2.89 -8.89 1.67
CA PHE A 161 1.93 -9.63 2.48
C PHE A 161 0.49 -9.49 1.95
N TYR A 162 -0.06 -8.28 1.91
CA TYR A 162 -1.46 -8.04 1.57
C TYR A 162 -1.78 -8.34 0.11
N ARG A 163 -0.97 -7.85 -0.85
CA ARG A 163 -1.20 -8.03 -2.31
C ARG A 163 -0.50 -9.27 -2.86
N GLY A 164 0.47 -9.79 -2.14
CA GLY A 164 1.11 -11.06 -2.45
C GLY A 164 0.42 -12.24 -1.77
N ALA A 165 0.75 -12.49 -0.51
CA ALA A 165 0.35 -13.69 0.22
C ALA A 165 -1.15 -13.78 0.49
N LEU A 166 -1.73 -12.75 1.12
CA LEU A 166 -3.15 -12.71 1.49
C LEU A 166 -4.05 -12.72 0.24
N TYR A 167 -3.80 -11.82 -0.72
CA TYR A 167 -4.54 -11.76 -1.97
C TYR A 167 -4.58 -13.12 -2.68
N SER A 168 -3.46 -13.82 -2.72
CA SER A 168 -3.38 -15.13 -3.39
C SER A 168 -4.03 -16.25 -2.56
N ALA A 169 -4.00 -16.17 -1.22
CA ALA A 169 -4.66 -17.14 -0.33
C ALA A 169 -6.20 -17.14 -0.46
N LEU A 170 -6.77 -16.00 -0.88
CA LEU A 170 -8.20 -15.81 -1.12
C LEU A 170 -8.68 -16.47 -2.43
N GLY A 171 -7.77 -16.68 -3.39
CA GLY A 171 -8.10 -17.30 -4.67
C GLY A 171 -9.18 -16.51 -5.42
N ARG A 172 -10.34 -17.15 -5.64
CA ARG A 172 -11.48 -16.54 -6.36
C ARG A 172 -12.48 -15.77 -5.46
N HIS A 173 -12.29 -15.77 -4.15
CA HIS A 173 -13.26 -15.19 -3.20
C HIS A 173 -13.00 -13.69 -3.00
N TYR A 174 -13.33 -12.89 -4.02
CA TYR A 174 -13.22 -11.42 -3.99
C TYR A 174 -11.88 -10.91 -3.45
N PRO A 175 -10.73 -11.36 -3.98
CA PRO A 175 -9.43 -11.16 -3.34
C PRO A 175 -9.09 -9.68 -3.15
N ALA A 176 -9.44 -8.82 -4.12
CA ALA A 176 -9.22 -7.38 -4.02
C ALA A 176 -9.99 -6.75 -2.85
N LEU A 177 -11.30 -7.04 -2.74
CA LEU A 177 -12.13 -6.48 -1.68
C LEU A 177 -11.67 -6.97 -0.31
N VAL A 178 -11.52 -8.28 -0.14
CA VAL A 178 -11.19 -8.88 1.16
C VAL A 178 -9.78 -8.49 1.59
N SER A 179 -8.79 -8.43 0.68
CA SER A 179 -7.45 -7.95 1.04
C SER A 179 -7.47 -6.49 1.51
N THR A 180 -8.28 -5.63 0.87
CA THR A 180 -8.38 -4.21 1.25
C THR A 180 -9.11 -4.05 2.58
N VAL A 181 -10.20 -4.78 2.81
CA VAL A 181 -10.92 -4.73 4.09
C VAL A 181 -10.03 -5.19 5.25
N LEU A 182 -9.30 -6.29 5.07
CA LEU A 182 -8.37 -6.78 6.09
C LEU A 182 -7.19 -5.84 6.31
N TYR A 183 -6.70 -5.19 5.25
CA TYR A 183 -5.67 -4.15 5.36
C TYR A 183 -6.17 -2.97 6.20
N VAL A 184 -7.34 -2.42 5.88
CA VAL A 184 -7.96 -1.34 6.65
C VAL A 184 -8.19 -1.77 8.10
N ALA A 185 -8.73 -2.96 8.35
CA ALA A 185 -8.98 -3.46 9.69
C ALA A 185 -7.69 -3.60 10.51
N ALA A 186 -6.62 -4.13 9.92
CA ALA A 186 -5.31 -4.22 10.57
C ALA A 186 -4.71 -2.84 10.82
N THR A 187 -4.79 -1.91 9.86
CA THR A 187 -4.31 -0.53 10.05
C THR A 187 -5.09 0.21 11.13
N MET A 188 -6.40 -0.04 11.26
CA MET A 188 -7.23 0.54 12.31
C MET A 188 -6.81 0.10 13.73
N ALA A 189 -6.05 -1.00 13.88
CA ALA A 189 -5.45 -1.39 15.15
C ALA A 189 -4.46 -0.33 15.69
N SER A 190 -3.99 0.58 14.84
CA SER A 190 -3.21 1.76 15.24
C SER A 190 -3.99 2.74 16.13
N GLY A 191 -5.32 2.66 16.15
CA GLY A 191 -6.18 3.62 16.85
C GLY A 191 -6.33 4.97 16.14
N ASN A 192 -5.79 5.13 14.92
CA ASN A 192 -5.90 6.38 14.16
C ASN A 192 -6.79 6.22 12.91
N PRO A 193 -8.01 6.80 12.89
CA PRO A 193 -8.91 6.66 11.75
C PRO A 193 -8.40 7.29 10.45
N ILE A 194 -7.50 8.28 10.50
CA ILE A 194 -6.93 8.85 9.26
C ILE A 194 -6.01 7.84 8.56
N LEU A 195 -5.34 6.96 9.32
CA LEU A 195 -4.56 5.86 8.76
C LEU A 195 -5.47 4.80 8.14
N GLY A 196 -6.62 4.52 8.75
CA GLY A 196 -7.64 3.65 8.14
C GLY A 196 -8.18 4.20 6.82
N PHE A 197 -8.45 5.50 6.76
CA PHE A 197 -8.83 6.18 5.52
C PHE A 197 -7.72 6.09 4.47
N ALA A 198 -6.48 6.37 4.84
CA ALA A 198 -5.33 6.23 3.94
C ALA A 198 -5.20 4.80 3.41
N ALA A 199 -5.31 3.82 4.32
CA ALA A 199 -5.27 2.40 4.03
C ALA A 199 -6.43 1.95 3.14
N LEU A 200 -7.61 2.58 3.19
CA LEU A 200 -8.72 2.27 2.30
C LEU A 200 -8.40 2.70 0.86
N VAL A 201 -7.92 3.93 0.68
CA VAL A 201 -7.64 4.48 -0.65
C VAL A 201 -6.44 3.80 -1.29
N LEU A 202 -5.28 3.81 -0.61
CA LEU A 202 -4.07 3.11 -1.07
C LEU A 202 -4.33 1.61 -1.19
N GLY A 203 -5.01 1.05 -0.19
CA GLY A 203 -5.78 -0.18 -0.19
C GLY A 203 -6.28 -0.65 -1.54
N THR A 204 -7.24 0.13 -2.01
CA THR A 204 -8.02 -0.11 -3.21
C THR A 204 -7.14 0.03 -4.45
N VAL A 205 -6.30 1.07 -4.53
CA VAL A 205 -5.41 1.29 -5.67
C VAL A 205 -4.46 0.11 -5.86
N CYS A 206 -3.72 -0.27 -4.82
CA CYS A 206 -2.79 -1.39 -4.85
C CYS A 206 -3.49 -2.74 -5.14
N ALA A 207 -4.73 -2.94 -4.65
CA ALA A 207 -5.51 -4.14 -4.97
C ALA A 207 -5.92 -4.20 -6.45
N VAL A 208 -6.30 -3.06 -7.04
CA VAL A 208 -6.59 -2.95 -8.48
C VAL A 208 -5.33 -3.17 -9.31
N GLU A 209 -4.20 -2.59 -8.93
CA GLU A 209 -2.92 -2.82 -9.60
C GLU A 209 -2.51 -4.29 -9.55
N ARG A 210 -2.65 -4.93 -8.39
CA ARG A 210 -2.40 -6.37 -8.23
C ARG A 210 -3.29 -7.21 -9.14
N ARG A 211 -4.58 -6.84 -9.26
CA ARG A 211 -5.54 -7.51 -10.14
C ARG A 211 -5.16 -7.36 -11.62
N ALA A 212 -4.78 -6.15 -12.03
CA ALA A 212 -4.46 -5.81 -13.41
C ALA A 212 -3.12 -6.40 -13.87
N THR A 213 -2.10 -6.39 -13.00
CA THR A 213 -0.73 -6.80 -13.34
C THR A 213 -0.43 -8.26 -13.04
N GLY A 214 -1.22 -8.91 -12.18
CA GLY A 214 -0.95 -10.29 -11.77
C GLY A 214 0.17 -10.43 -10.74
N GLY A 215 0.73 -9.33 -10.21
CA GLY A 215 1.78 -9.42 -9.21
C GLY A 215 1.96 -8.18 -8.35
N VAL A 216 2.97 -8.22 -7.49
CA VAL A 216 3.17 -7.25 -6.40
C VAL A 216 4.04 -6.06 -6.78
N LEU A 217 4.72 -6.07 -7.93
CA LEU A 217 5.72 -5.03 -8.24
C LEU A 217 5.09 -3.64 -8.38
N ALA A 218 3.96 -3.52 -9.10
CA ALA A 218 3.26 -2.24 -9.21
C ALA A 218 2.77 -1.73 -7.85
N PRO A 219 2.01 -2.53 -7.06
CA PRO A 219 1.62 -2.15 -5.70
C PRO A 219 2.78 -1.71 -4.81
N VAL A 220 3.88 -2.48 -4.80
CA VAL A 220 5.09 -2.17 -4.02
C VAL A 220 5.66 -0.81 -4.41
N LEU A 221 5.79 -0.53 -5.71
CA LEU A 221 6.31 0.76 -6.18
C LEU A 221 5.36 1.91 -5.88
N THR A 222 4.06 1.72 -6.06
CA THR A 222 3.02 2.70 -5.71
C THR A 222 3.12 3.07 -4.24
N HIS A 223 3.10 2.08 -3.35
CA HIS A 223 3.16 2.28 -1.91
C HIS A 223 4.51 2.89 -1.50
N PHE A 224 5.63 2.37 -2.00
CA PHE A 224 6.96 2.88 -1.68
C PHE A 224 7.11 4.37 -2.03
N VAL A 225 6.72 4.75 -3.25
CA VAL A 225 6.81 6.14 -3.73
C VAL A 225 5.82 7.03 -2.96
N TRP A 226 4.62 6.53 -2.71
CA TRP A 226 3.64 7.24 -1.90
C TRP A 226 4.16 7.53 -0.49
N SER A 227 4.72 6.53 0.20
CA SER A 227 5.31 6.67 1.53
C SER A 227 6.50 7.62 1.53
N LEU A 228 7.39 7.51 0.53
CA LEU A 228 8.53 8.42 0.36
C LEU A 228 8.07 9.88 0.30
N VAL A 229 7.09 10.16 -0.57
CA VAL A 229 6.59 11.53 -0.76
C VAL A 229 5.87 12.02 0.50
N LEU A 230 5.01 11.21 1.12
CA LEU A 230 4.28 11.66 2.31
C LEU A 230 5.18 11.92 3.51
N VAL A 231 6.18 11.06 3.76
CA VAL A 231 7.12 11.27 4.87
C VAL A 231 7.96 12.54 4.67
N LEU A 232 8.26 12.93 3.42
CA LEU A 232 9.08 14.11 3.13
C LEU A 232 8.29 15.40 2.93
N ALA A 233 7.12 15.33 2.30
CA ALA A 233 6.36 16.50 1.86
C ALA A 233 5.23 16.89 2.83
N LEU A 234 4.66 15.94 3.57
CA LEU A 234 3.55 16.24 4.46
C LEU A 234 3.97 16.97 5.75
N PRO A 235 5.09 16.64 6.43
CA PRO A 235 5.50 17.39 7.63
C PRO A 235 5.66 18.91 7.40
N PRO A 236 6.35 19.38 6.33
CA PRO A 236 6.45 20.82 6.06
C PRO A 236 5.11 21.52 5.81
N VAL A 237 4.13 20.83 5.22
CA VAL A 237 2.77 21.38 5.00
C VAL A 237 2.04 21.67 6.31
N PHE A 238 2.40 20.95 7.37
CA PHE A 238 1.83 21.07 8.72
C PHE A 238 2.74 21.88 9.67
N GLY A 239 3.88 22.40 9.19
CA GLY A 239 4.78 23.25 9.98
C GLY A 239 5.77 22.49 10.88
N PHE A 240 6.08 21.23 10.54
CA PHE A 240 7.21 20.48 11.09
C PHE A 240 8.49 20.73 10.27
#